data_AF-A0A4Q6DSE0-F1
#
_entry.id   AF-A0A4Q6DSE0-F1
#
_cell.length_a   1.000
_cell.length_b   1.000
_cell.length_c   1.000
_cell.angle_alpha   90.00
_cell.angle_beta   90.00
_cell.angle_gamma   90.00
#
_symmetry.space_group_name_H-M   'P 1'
#
loop_
_entity.id
_entity.type
_entity.pdbx_description
1 polymer ?
#
loop_
_entity_poly.entity_id
_entity_poly.type
_entity_poly.pdbx_seq_one_letter_code
_entity_poly.pdbx_strand_id
1 'polypeptide(L)'
;MANTPSAFKAVFNDTGWSDKFYRFLQVIFHLYPEDKFHQLIKEETAAHATDEEIYVAVQSKLPKIKTFLSELTYALPALKKQKIEIARQTLQLLGNRRQINGYVEIGSTGRYISRLRKQIKVNTPIILLNDIAPTNSPGDIMERGQLSKLGAFININAYDPVSPAVIADASIDVVTCYIGLHHCPAGKIDAFVNSLYRIL
;
A
#
# COMPACT_ATOMS: atom_id res chain seq x y z
N MET A 1 15.03 -5.75 34.34
CA MET A 1 14.76 -5.93 32.91
C MET A 1 16.03 -5.59 32.17
N ALA A 2 16.55 -6.49 31.32
CA ALA A 2 17.79 -6.24 30.61
C ALA A 2 17.63 -5.03 29.69
N ASN A 3 18.62 -4.14 29.68
CA ASN A 3 18.63 -2.93 28.87
C ASN A 3 18.80 -3.35 27.40
N THR A 4 17.70 -3.55 26.68
CA THR A 4 17.75 -3.85 25.25
C THR A 4 18.48 -2.70 24.56
N PRO A 5 19.58 -2.95 23.82
CA PRO A 5 20.29 -1.88 23.14
C PRO A 5 19.36 -1.18 22.14
N SER A 6 19.31 0.15 22.22
CA SER A 6 18.48 1.00 21.34
C SER A 6 18.88 0.81 19.88
N ALA A 7 17.92 0.45 19.03
CA ALA A 7 18.12 0.28 17.59
C ALA A 7 18.46 1.62 16.92
N PHE A 8 17.84 2.72 17.36
CA PHE A 8 18.19 4.05 16.89
C PHE A 8 19.65 4.37 17.18
N LYS A 9 20.10 4.16 18.42
CA LYS A 9 21.50 4.41 18.79
C LYS A 9 22.46 3.48 18.04
N ALA A 10 22.11 2.22 17.82
CA ALA A 10 22.93 1.30 17.04
C ALA A 10 23.13 1.77 15.59
N VAL A 11 22.11 2.39 14.99
CA VAL A 11 22.19 2.91 13.62
C VAL A 11 22.87 4.28 13.54
N PHE A 12 22.54 5.21 14.44
CA PHE A 12 22.96 6.61 14.31
C PHE A 12 24.26 6.96 15.05
N ASN A 13 24.75 6.10 15.95
CA ASN A 13 26.08 6.25 16.53
C ASN A 13 27.19 5.60 15.68
N ASP A 14 26.82 4.83 14.65
CA ASP A 14 27.74 4.29 13.65
C ASP A 14 27.57 5.07 12.34
N THR A 15 28.64 5.70 11.86
CA THR A 15 28.60 6.52 10.64
C THR A 15 28.18 5.70 9.42
N GLY A 16 28.68 4.46 9.29
CA GLY A 16 28.37 3.61 8.14
C GLY A 16 26.90 3.17 8.11
N TRP A 17 26.30 2.88 9.26
CA TRP A 17 24.88 2.59 9.36
C TRP A 17 24.01 3.84 9.18
N SER A 18 24.42 4.98 9.72
CA SER A 18 23.72 6.24 9.54
C SER A 18 23.66 6.66 8.06
N ASP A 19 24.75 6.49 7.31
CA ASP A 19 24.82 6.78 5.88
C ASP A 19 23.97 5.82 5.05
N LYS A 20 23.97 4.51 5.39
CA LYS A 20 23.08 3.53 4.75
C LYS A 20 21.62 3.84 5.02
N PHE A 21 21.27 4.28 6.22
CA PHE A 21 19.92 4.70 6.56
C PHE A 21 19.52 5.96 5.78
N TYR A 22 20.41 6.94 5.65
CA TYR A 22 20.19 8.10 4.79
C TYR A 22 19.91 7.69 3.33
N ARG A 23 20.70 6.75 2.79
CA ARG A 23 20.46 6.20 1.44
C ARG A 23 19.10 5.51 1.34
N PHE A 24 18.67 4.81 2.38
CA PHE A 24 17.34 4.21 2.44
C PHE A 24 16.23 5.27 2.35
N LEU A 25 16.37 6.43 3.02
CA LEU A 25 15.42 7.54 2.89
C LEU A 25 15.37 8.11 1.46
N GLN A 26 16.50 8.15 0.76
CA GLN A 26 16.56 8.65 -0.62
C GLN A 26 15.94 7.71 -1.66
N VAL A 27 15.99 6.39 -1.43
CA VAL A 27 15.67 5.41 -2.49
C VAL A 27 14.43 4.59 -2.19
N ILE A 28 14.20 4.27 -0.92
CA ILE A 28 13.15 3.35 -0.49
C ILE A 28 12.06 4.11 0.26
N PHE A 29 12.42 4.90 1.27
CA PHE A 29 11.49 5.63 2.14
C PHE A 29 11.46 7.13 1.83
N HIS A 30 11.33 7.44 0.54
CA HIS A 30 11.34 8.80 0.01
C HIS A 30 9.99 9.49 0.23
N LEU A 31 9.59 9.69 1.49
CA LEU A 31 8.28 10.25 1.87
C LEU A 31 8.37 11.65 2.48
N TYR A 32 9.53 12.00 3.02
CA TYR A 32 9.86 13.28 3.63
C TYR A 32 11.13 13.83 2.96
N PRO A 33 11.41 15.15 3.06
CA PRO A 33 12.70 15.69 2.68
C PRO A 33 13.80 14.95 3.45
N GLU A 34 14.60 14.16 2.74
CA GLU A 34 15.50 13.15 3.30
C GLU A 34 16.50 13.75 4.29
N ASP A 35 17.05 14.92 3.97
CA ASP A 35 18.02 15.63 4.80
C ASP A 35 17.40 16.03 6.14
N LYS A 36 16.20 16.64 6.08
CA LYS A 36 15.48 17.11 7.27
C LYS A 36 15.03 15.94 8.13
N PHE A 37 14.61 14.83 7.50
CA PHE A 37 14.15 13.67 8.25
C PHE A 37 15.31 12.90 8.89
N HIS A 38 16.41 12.70 8.17
CA HIS A 38 17.62 12.10 8.71
C HIS A 38 18.19 12.93 9.87
N GLN A 39 18.28 14.25 9.67
CA GLN A 39 18.74 15.17 10.70
C GLN A 39 17.84 15.12 11.94
N LEU A 40 16.52 15.15 11.77
CA LEU A 40 15.58 15.04 12.89
C LEU A 40 15.82 13.75 13.69
N ILE A 41 15.88 12.59 13.03
CA ILE A 41 16.09 11.32 13.74
C ILE A 41 17.45 11.31 14.46
N LYS A 42 18.50 11.84 13.82
CA LYS A 42 19.84 11.94 14.41
C LYS A 42 19.84 12.81 15.67
N GLU A 43 19.19 13.97 15.63
CA GLU A 43 19.08 14.90 16.77
C GLU A 43 18.31 14.28 17.93
N GLU A 44 17.15 13.68 17.68
CA GLU A 44 16.37 13.02 18.74
C GLU A 44 17.09 11.78 19.31
N THR A 45 17.82 11.04 18.47
CA THR A 45 18.62 9.89 18.93
C THR A 45 19.75 10.30 19.88
N ALA A 46 20.33 11.49 19.68
CA ALA A 46 21.33 12.05 20.57
C ALA A 46 20.71 12.56 21.89
N ALA A 47 19.50 13.12 21.83
CA ALA A 47 18.83 13.74 22.97
C ALA A 47 18.14 12.75 23.94
N HIS A 48 17.79 11.55 23.47
CA HIS A 48 16.98 10.58 24.25
C HIS A 48 17.71 9.26 24.48
N ALA A 49 17.30 8.51 25.50
CA ALA A 49 18.00 7.29 25.93
C ALA A 49 17.42 6.02 25.29
N THR A 50 16.10 5.95 25.16
CA THR A 50 15.39 4.74 24.72
C THR A 50 14.77 4.89 23.34
N ASP A 51 14.53 3.78 22.64
CA ASP A 51 13.86 3.79 21.33
C ASP A 51 12.46 4.40 21.40
N GLU A 52 11.73 4.17 22.50
CA GLU A 52 10.40 4.74 22.71
C GLU A 52 10.44 6.28 22.80
N GLU A 53 11.35 6.81 23.63
CA GLU A 53 11.53 8.26 23.75
C GLU A 53 11.92 8.90 22.42
N ILE A 54 12.87 8.29 21.69
CA ILE A 54 13.31 8.75 20.38
C ILE A 54 12.15 8.73 19.39
N TYR A 55 11.41 7.62 19.32
CA TYR A 55 10.29 7.45 18.39
C TYR A 55 9.19 8.50 18.64
N VAL A 56 8.78 8.68 19.89
CA VAL A 56 7.75 9.67 20.28
C VAL A 56 8.21 11.09 19.94
N ALA A 57 9.47 11.42 20.23
CA ALA A 57 10.02 12.74 19.95
C ALA A 57 10.07 13.03 18.44
N VAL A 58 10.58 12.10 17.63
CA VAL A 58 10.58 12.20 16.17
C VAL A 58 9.14 12.37 15.65
N GLN A 59 8.22 11.52 16.09
CA GLN A 59 6.82 11.54 15.64
C GLN A 59 6.15 12.91 15.91
N SER A 60 6.39 13.48 17.11
CA SER A 60 5.84 14.80 17.47
C SER A 60 6.37 15.96 16.62
N LYS A 61 7.56 15.80 16.04
CA LYS A 61 8.26 16.82 15.24
C LYS A 61 8.13 16.59 13.73
N LEU A 62 7.62 15.43 13.27
CA LEU A 62 7.33 15.15 11.86
C LEU A 62 6.54 16.27 11.14
N PRO A 63 5.51 16.90 11.74
CA PRO A 63 4.76 17.97 11.08
C PRO A 63 5.64 19.17 10.68
N LYS A 64 6.75 19.42 11.40
CA LYS A 64 7.65 20.56 11.13
C LYS A 64 8.53 20.35 9.90
N ILE A 65 8.83 19.09 9.56
CA ILE A 65 9.63 18.74 8.39
C ILE A 65 8.78 18.36 7.18
N LYS A 66 7.48 18.08 7.40
CA LYS A 66 6.53 17.79 6.33
C LYS A 66 6.27 19.08 5.54
N THR A 67 6.86 19.19 4.35
CA THR A 67 6.35 20.14 3.37
C THR A 67 4.94 19.70 2.98
N PHE A 68 3.96 20.60 3.02
CA PHE A 68 2.55 20.37 2.68
C PHE A 68 2.32 19.65 1.34
N LEU A 69 3.35 19.56 0.49
CA LEU A 69 3.38 18.91 -0.81
C LEU A 69 4.22 17.60 -0.87
N SER A 70 4.76 17.04 0.22
CA SER A 70 5.64 15.85 0.13
C SER A 70 4.94 14.62 -0.47
N GLU A 71 3.63 14.49 -0.22
CA GLU A 71 2.77 13.50 -0.88
C GLU A 71 2.65 13.75 -2.40
N LEU A 72 2.71 15.00 -2.84
CA LEU A 72 2.68 15.40 -4.25
C LEU A 72 4.04 15.22 -4.94
N THR A 73 5.14 15.56 -4.26
CA THR A 73 6.49 15.56 -4.86
C THR A 73 7.06 14.15 -4.98
N TYR A 74 6.79 13.27 -4.02
CA TYR A 74 7.46 11.96 -3.96
C TYR A 74 6.50 10.76 -4.08
N ALA A 75 5.38 10.79 -3.36
CA ALA A 75 4.46 9.65 -3.37
C ALA A 75 3.75 9.51 -4.74
N LEU A 76 3.42 10.63 -5.41
CA LEU A 76 2.74 10.58 -6.71
C LEU A 76 3.58 10.00 -7.86
N PRO A 77 4.84 10.45 -8.12
CA PRO A 77 5.64 9.83 -9.17
C PRO A 77 5.88 8.35 -8.94
N ALA A 78 6.16 7.96 -7.69
CA ALA A 78 6.34 6.56 -7.30
C ALA A 78 5.06 5.75 -7.53
N LEU A 79 3.91 6.24 -7.06
CA LEU A 79 2.60 5.62 -7.29
C LEU A 79 2.27 5.48 -8.78
N LYS A 80 2.56 6.52 -9.58
CA LYS A 80 2.37 6.47 -11.04
C LYS A 80 3.22 5.38 -11.67
N LYS A 81 4.52 5.30 -11.32
CA LYS A 81 5.43 4.27 -11.82
C LYS A 81 4.96 2.88 -11.40
N GLN A 82 4.58 2.71 -10.14
CA GLN A 82 4.03 1.47 -9.61
C GLN A 82 2.79 1.03 -10.40
N LYS A 83 1.80 1.91 -10.60
CA LYS A 83 0.58 1.58 -11.35
C LYS A 83 0.86 1.19 -12.80
N ILE A 84 1.83 1.85 -13.45
CA ILE A 84 2.25 1.50 -14.81
C ILE A 84 2.86 0.10 -14.84
N GLU A 85 3.80 -0.18 -13.93
CA GLU A 85 4.53 -1.44 -13.91
C GLU A 85 3.63 -2.62 -13.53
N ILE A 86 2.79 -2.46 -12.50
CA ILE A 86 1.81 -3.49 -12.13
C ILE A 86 0.87 -3.76 -13.30
N ALA A 87 0.30 -2.74 -13.94
CA ALA A 87 -0.56 -2.97 -15.10
C ALA A 87 0.17 -3.68 -16.26
N ARG A 88 1.44 -3.34 -16.52
CA ARG A 88 2.27 -4.03 -17.53
C ARG A 88 2.42 -5.51 -17.19
N GLN A 89 2.77 -5.84 -15.95
CA GLN A 89 2.92 -7.23 -15.49
C GLN A 89 1.59 -7.98 -15.51
N THR A 90 0.48 -7.36 -15.09
CA THR A 90 -0.85 -7.96 -15.20
C THR A 90 -1.20 -8.29 -16.64
N LEU A 91 -0.97 -7.36 -17.58
CA LEU A 91 -1.24 -7.60 -19.00
C LEU A 91 -0.37 -8.72 -19.57
N GLN A 92 0.89 -8.84 -19.11
CA GLN A 92 1.75 -9.95 -19.48
C GLN A 92 1.15 -11.30 -19.06
N LEU A 93 0.57 -11.39 -17.85
CA LEU A 93 -0.12 -12.60 -17.37
C LEU A 93 -1.44 -12.86 -18.12
N LEU A 94 -2.15 -11.81 -18.52
CA LEU A 94 -3.38 -11.93 -19.31
C LEU A 94 -3.12 -12.34 -20.77
N GLY A 95 -1.87 -12.24 -21.23
CA GLY A 95 -1.45 -12.61 -22.58
C GLY A 95 -2.16 -11.79 -23.66
N ASN A 96 -2.78 -12.46 -24.62
CA ASN A 96 -3.45 -11.81 -25.76
C ASN A 96 -4.89 -11.35 -25.46
N ARG A 97 -5.40 -11.55 -24.24
CA ARG A 97 -6.76 -11.09 -23.87
C ARG A 97 -6.87 -9.57 -24.07
N ARG A 98 -7.95 -9.14 -24.73
CA ARG A 98 -8.29 -7.72 -24.97
C ARG A 98 -9.48 -7.25 -24.14
N GLN A 99 -10.16 -8.20 -23.51
CA GLN A 99 -11.24 -7.94 -22.59
C GLN A 99 -11.23 -8.95 -21.44
N ILE A 100 -11.77 -8.53 -20.30
CA ILE A 100 -12.10 -9.39 -19.16
C ILE A 100 -13.52 -9.05 -18.69
N ASN A 101 -14.23 -10.05 -18.17
CA ASN A 101 -15.59 -9.99 -17.65
C ASN A 101 -15.55 -10.23 -16.15
N GLY A 102 -15.79 -9.17 -15.38
CA GLY A 102 -15.63 -9.26 -13.93
C GLY A 102 -14.17 -9.06 -13.51
N TYR A 103 -13.98 -8.26 -12.47
CA TYR A 103 -12.68 -7.99 -11.87
C TYR A 103 -12.81 -7.77 -10.38
N VAL A 104 -11.92 -8.38 -9.61
CA VAL A 104 -11.77 -8.18 -8.16
C VAL A 104 -10.37 -7.66 -7.84
N GLU A 105 -10.29 -6.60 -7.05
CA GLU A 105 -9.05 -6.10 -6.46
C GLU A 105 -9.11 -6.16 -4.94
N ILE A 106 -8.14 -6.85 -4.37
CA ILE A 106 -8.00 -7.07 -2.93
C ILE A 106 -6.89 -6.16 -2.40
N GLY A 107 -7.16 -5.47 -1.30
CA GLY A 107 -6.17 -4.69 -0.55
C GLY A 107 -5.94 -3.26 -1.06
N SER A 108 -6.71 -2.79 -2.04
CA SER A 108 -6.76 -1.37 -2.41
C SER A 108 -8.11 -0.94 -2.96
N THR A 109 -8.37 0.36 -2.89
CA THR A 109 -9.65 0.95 -3.29
C THR A 109 -9.65 1.53 -4.70
N GLY A 110 -9.13 0.74 -5.67
CA GLY A 110 -9.12 1.10 -7.09
C GLY A 110 -7.77 1.62 -7.59
N ARG A 111 -6.71 1.38 -6.82
CA ARG A 111 -5.36 1.84 -7.13
C ARG A 111 -4.87 1.26 -8.45
N TYR A 112 -5.05 -0.04 -8.69
CA TYR A 112 -4.45 -0.72 -9.84
C TYR A 112 -5.40 -0.81 -11.03
N ILE A 113 -6.66 -1.15 -10.79
CA ILE A 113 -7.70 -1.23 -11.83
C ILE A 113 -7.91 0.08 -12.58
N SER A 114 -7.72 1.23 -11.92
CA SER A 114 -7.82 2.55 -12.55
C SER A 114 -6.82 2.74 -13.70
N ARG A 115 -5.66 2.06 -13.66
CA ARG A 115 -4.67 2.04 -14.75
C ARG A 115 -4.89 0.88 -15.70
N LEU A 116 -5.21 -0.32 -15.20
CA LEU A 116 -5.42 -1.51 -16.02
C LEU A 116 -6.55 -1.30 -17.03
N ARG A 117 -7.70 -0.75 -16.62
CA ARG A 117 -8.86 -0.49 -17.49
C ARG A 117 -8.62 0.52 -18.62
N LYS A 118 -7.48 1.23 -18.59
CA LYS A 118 -7.05 2.11 -19.69
C LYS A 118 -6.34 1.36 -20.82
N GLN A 119 -5.96 0.11 -20.58
CA GLN A 119 -5.15 -0.71 -21.50
C GLN A 119 -5.90 -1.95 -21.99
N ILE A 120 -6.91 -2.41 -21.26
CA ILE A 120 -7.78 -3.52 -21.62
C ILE A 120 -9.23 -3.18 -21.31
N LYS A 121 -10.18 -3.74 -22.07
CA LYS A 121 -11.61 -3.58 -21.77
C LYS A 121 -11.95 -4.40 -20.52
N VAL A 122 -12.54 -3.75 -19.52
CA VAL A 122 -13.01 -4.42 -18.30
C VAL A 122 -14.52 -4.27 -18.24
N ASN A 123 -15.23 -5.37 -18.47
CA ASN A 123 -16.67 -5.43 -18.31
C ASN A 123 -17.01 -5.63 -16.83
N THR A 124 -18.08 -5.00 -16.37
CA THR A 124 -18.56 -5.13 -14.99
C THR A 124 -18.91 -6.59 -14.65
N PRO A 125 -18.84 -6.98 -13.38
CA PRO A 125 -18.62 -6.13 -12.21
C PRO A 125 -17.14 -5.76 -11.99
N ILE A 126 -16.90 -4.57 -11.41
CA ILE A 126 -15.60 -4.23 -10.82
C ILE A 126 -15.81 -4.14 -9.31
N ILE A 127 -15.08 -4.95 -8.56
CA ILE A 127 -15.27 -5.11 -7.13
C ILE A 127 -13.94 -4.83 -6.40
N LEU A 128 -14.02 -4.08 -5.32
CA LEU A 128 -12.89 -3.70 -4.47
C LEU A 128 -13.10 -4.31 -3.07
N LEU A 129 -12.32 -5.33 -2.74
CA LEU A 129 -12.32 -5.98 -1.43
C LEU A 129 -11.25 -5.35 -0.54
N ASN A 130 -11.68 -4.64 0.50
CA ASN A 130 -10.74 -4.01 1.44
C ASN A 130 -11.35 -3.88 2.84
N ASP A 131 -10.54 -3.70 3.86
CA ASP A 131 -10.99 -3.41 5.23
C ASP A 131 -11.46 -1.96 5.39
N ILE A 132 -10.87 -1.04 4.63
CA ILE A 132 -11.18 0.39 4.64
C ILE A 132 -11.95 0.77 3.37
N ALA A 133 -13.12 1.39 3.57
CA ALA A 133 -13.96 1.91 2.50
C ALA A 133 -13.34 3.16 1.84
N PRO A 134 -13.47 3.32 0.50
CA PRO A 134 -12.97 4.52 -0.18
C PRO A 134 -13.69 5.78 0.29
N THR A 135 -12.91 6.81 0.60
CA THR A 135 -13.38 8.16 0.94
C THR A 135 -13.11 9.13 -0.21
N ASN A 136 -13.42 10.41 0.00
CA ASN A 136 -13.05 11.51 -0.90
C ASN A 136 -11.86 12.32 -0.34
N SER A 137 -11.05 11.72 0.52
CA SER A 137 -9.79 12.33 0.94
C SER A 137 -8.88 12.56 -0.28
N PRO A 138 -8.01 13.59 -0.25
CA PRO A 138 -7.03 13.81 -1.32
C PRO A 138 -6.18 12.57 -1.62
N GLY A 139 -5.73 11.86 -0.58
CA GLY A 139 -4.97 10.61 -0.71
C GLY A 139 -5.74 9.54 -1.49
N ASP A 140 -6.99 9.28 -1.11
CA ASP A 140 -7.82 8.27 -1.80
C ASP A 140 -8.11 8.69 -3.25
N ILE A 141 -8.26 9.99 -3.54
CA ILE A 141 -8.45 10.52 -4.91
C ILE A 141 -7.20 10.26 -5.74
N MET A 142 -6.01 10.50 -5.16
CA MET A 142 -4.72 10.27 -5.81
C MET A 142 -4.49 8.79 -6.08
N GLU A 143 -4.78 7.92 -5.11
CA GLU A 143 -4.67 6.47 -5.25
C GLU A 143 -5.50 5.93 -6.41
N ARG A 144 -6.80 6.26 -6.44
CA ARG A 144 -7.71 5.82 -7.51
C ARG A 144 -7.53 6.60 -8.82
N GLY A 145 -6.88 7.76 -8.77
CA GLY A 145 -6.57 8.59 -9.93
C GLY A 145 -7.78 9.22 -10.63
N GLN A 146 -8.90 9.41 -9.91
CA GLN A 146 -10.12 10.06 -10.39
C GLN A 146 -10.99 10.55 -9.22
N LEU A 147 -11.88 11.50 -9.46
CA LEU A 147 -12.76 12.04 -8.41
C LEU A 147 -13.83 11.02 -7.98
N SER A 148 -14.49 10.37 -8.94
CA SER A 148 -15.51 9.36 -8.67
C SER A 148 -14.90 8.07 -8.11
N LYS A 149 -15.61 7.43 -7.18
CA LYS A 149 -15.27 6.08 -6.72
C LYS A 149 -15.36 5.08 -7.87
N LEU A 150 -14.59 4.00 -7.80
CA LEU A 150 -14.49 2.99 -8.84
C LEU A 150 -15.11 1.68 -8.34
N GLY A 151 -16.04 1.09 -9.10
CA GLY A 151 -16.59 -0.22 -8.76
C GLY A 151 -17.40 -0.26 -7.47
N ALA A 152 -17.76 -1.48 -7.06
CA ALA A 152 -18.44 -1.76 -5.80
C ALA A 152 -17.42 -2.05 -4.70
N PHE A 153 -17.55 -1.38 -3.56
CA PHE A 153 -16.77 -1.69 -2.37
C PHE A 153 -17.42 -2.83 -1.59
N ILE A 154 -16.60 -3.79 -1.16
CA ILE A 154 -17.01 -4.89 -0.29
C ILE A 154 -15.99 -4.97 0.84
N ASN A 155 -16.49 -4.99 2.08
CA ASN A 155 -15.61 -5.16 3.22
C ASN A 155 -15.00 -6.57 3.17
N ILE A 156 -13.68 -6.68 3.32
CA ILE A 156 -12.98 -7.98 3.33
C ILE A 156 -13.32 -8.84 4.56
N ASN A 157 -13.99 -8.24 5.55
CA ASN A 157 -14.54 -8.88 6.74
C ASN A 157 -13.52 -9.81 7.43
N ALA A 158 -12.36 -9.25 7.78
CA ALA A 158 -11.27 -9.99 8.41
C ALA A 158 -10.87 -11.28 7.66
N TYR A 159 -10.89 -11.24 6.32
CA TYR A 159 -10.56 -12.36 5.44
C TYR A 159 -11.48 -13.57 5.60
N ASP A 160 -12.74 -13.36 5.99
CA ASP A 160 -13.75 -14.42 5.92
C ASP A 160 -14.04 -14.79 4.45
N PRO A 161 -14.44 -16.05 4.18
CA PRO A 161 -14.81 -16.48 2.84
C PRO A 161 -15.85 -15.56 2.19
N VAL A 162 -15.61 -15.18 0.94
CA VAL A 162 -16.55 -14.37 0.16
C VAL A 162 -17.83 -15.17 -0.05
N SER A 163 -18.97 -14.60 0.37
CA SER A 163 -20.28 -15.25 0.23
C SER A 163 -20.76 -15.27 -1.23
N PRO A 164 -21.39 -16.36 -1.71
CA PRO A 164 -22.05 -16.42 -3.02
C PRO A 164 -23.15 -15.36 -3.22
N ALA A 165 -23.78 -14.91 -2.12
CA ALA A 165 -24.78 -13.83 -2.18
C ALA A 165 -24.16 -12.46 -2.49
N VAL A 166 -22.84 -12.33 -2.31
CA VAL A 166 -22.08 -11.09 -2.52
C VAL A 166 -21.36 -11.11 -3.87
N ILE A 167 -20.70 -12.23 -4.20
CA ILE A 167 -20.08 -12.47 -5.51
C ILE A 167 -20.43 -13.89 -5.96
N ALA A 168 -21.13 -14.00 -7.09
CA ALA A 168 -21.56 -15.28 -7.64
C ALA A 168 -20.40 -16.17 -8.07
N ASP A 169 -20.64 -17.47 -8.09
CA ASP A 169 -19.69 -18.48 -8.57
C ASP A 169 -19.36 -18.24 -10.05
N ALA A 170 -18.09 -18.49 -10.44
CA ALA A 170 -17.61 -18.40 -11.82
C ALA A 170 -18.05 -17.12 -12.58
N SER A 171 -17.98 -15.97 -11.89
CA SER A 171 -18.47 -14.68 -12.40
C SER A 171 -17.38 -13.64 -12.64
N ILE A 172 -16.12 -13.96 -12.32
CA ILE A 172 -14.99 -13.05 -12.34
C ILE A 172 -13.84 -13.65 -13.16
N ASP A 173 -13.44 -12.99 -14.25
CA ASP A 173 -12.29 -13.44 -15.03
C ASP A 173 -10.94 -13.22 -14.33
N VAL A 174 -10.85 -12.21 -13.45
CA VAL A 174 -9.59 -11.79 -12.82
C VAL A 174 -9.77 -11.37 -11.37
N VAL A 175 -9.02 -12.03 -10.48
CA VAL A 175 -8.82 -11.62 -9.09
C VAL A 175 -7.37 -11.15 -8.93
N THR A 176 -7.17 -9.98 -8.30
CA THR A 176 -5.84 -9.43 -8.03
C THR A 176 -5.64 -9.18 -6.54
N CYS A 177 -4.44 -9.50 -6.05
CA CYS A 177 -4.00 -9.19 -4.69
C CYS A 177 -2.52 -8.82 -4.73
N TYR A 178 -2.23 -7.56 -5.09
CA TYR A 178 -0.85 -7.05 -5.15
C TYR A 178 -0.33 -6.64 -3.78
N ILE A 179 -1.26 -6.33 -2.86
CA ILE A 179 -1.03 -5.97 -1.47
C ILE A 179 -2.17 -6.57 -0.64
N GLY A 180 -1.96 -6.73 0.66
CA GLY A 180 -3.04 -7.11 1.58
C GLY A 180 -2.94 -8.52 2.13
N LEU A 181 -2.63 -9.55 1.34
CA LEU A 181 -2.67 -10.94 1.82
C LEU A 181 -1.77 -11.22 3.05
N HIS A 182 -0.70 -10.43 3.23
CA HIS A 182 0.17 -10.50 4.41
C HIS A 182 -0.52 -10.07 5.73
N HIS A 183 -1.72 -9.49 5.66
CA HIS A 183 -2.58 -9.22 6.82
C HIS A 183 -3.58 -10.34 7.10
N CYS A 184 -3.69 -11.36 6.24
CA CYS A 184 -4.60 -12.47 6.44
C CYS A 184 -4.14 -13.33 7.64
N PRO A 185 -5.01 -13.58 8.64
CA PRO A 185 -4.69 -14.52 9.71
C PRO A 185 -4.38 -15.90 9.13
N ALA A 186 -3.30 -16.54 9.57
CA ALA A 186 -2.84 -17.82 9.01
C ALA A 186 -3.95 -18.89 8.95
N GLY A 187 -4.78 -18.98 9.99
CA GLY A 187 -5.89 -19.93 10.06
C GLY A 187 -7.08 -19.64 9.14
N LYS A 188 -7.09 -18.54 8.39
CA LYS A 188 -8.16 -18.17 7.45
C LYS A 188 -7.76 -18.26 5.98
N ILE A 189 -6.47 -18.39 5.68
CA ILE A 189 -5.93 -18.31 4.31
C ILE A 189 -6.64 -19.32 3.39
N ASP A 190 -6.72 -20.58 3.78
CA ASP A 190 -7.27 -21.64 2.92
C ASP A 190 -8.74 -21.38 2.58
N ALA A 191 -9.56 -21.07 3.59
CA ALA A 191 -10.98 -20.80 3.38
C ALA A 191 -11.21 -19.55 2.52
N PHE A 192 -10.41 -18.50 2.75
CA PHE A 192 -10.47 -17.28 1.96
C PHE A 192 -10.07 -17.54 0.49
N VAL A 193 -8.93 -18.17 0.25
CA VAL A 193 -8.43 -18.49 -1.10
C VAL A 193 -9.39 -19.41 -1.85
N ASN A 194 -9.96 -20.41 -1.18
CA ASN A 194 -10.99 -21.27 -1.79
C ASN A 194 -12.23 -20.47 -2.23
N SER A 195 -12.62 -19.45 -1.47
CA SER A 195 -13.71 -18.55 -1.87
C SER A 195 -13.36 -17.66 -3.07
N LEU A 196 -12.07 -17.32 -3.25
CA LEU A 196 -11.59 -16.60 -4.44
C LEU A 196 -11.54 -17.51 -5.67
N TYR A 197 -11.16 -18.77 -5.48
CA TYR A 197 -11.21 -19.76 -6.56
C TYR A 197 -12.64 -20.02 -7.04
N ARG A 198 -13.61 -20.07 -6.11
CA ARG A 198 -15.03 -20.24 -6.45
C ARG A 198 -15.59 -19.15 -7.38
N ILE A 199 -15.15 -17.90 -7.22
CA ILE A 199 -15.67 -16.77 -8.02
C ILE A 199 -15.00 -16.65 -9.39
N LEU A 200 -13.83 -17.27 -9.59
CA LEU A 200 -13.16 -17.42 -10.88
C LEU A 200 -13.89 -18.46 -11.75
#